data_AF-A0A7V9RDR8-F1
#
_entry.id   AF-A0A7V9RDR8-F1
#
_cell.length_a   1.000
_cell.length_b   1.000
_cell.length_c   1.000
_cell.angle_alpha   90.00
_cell.angle_beta   90.00
_cell.angle_gamma   90.00
#
_symmetry.space_group_name_H-M   'P 1'
#
loop_
_entity.id
_entity.type
_entity.pdbx_description
1 polymer ?
#
loop_
_entity_poly.entity_id
_entity_poly.type
_entity_poly.pdbx_seq_one_letter_code
_entity_poly.pdbx_strand_id
1 'polypeptide(L)'
;MTELWLVTSVVRQAGRDDASGLVRVFDRDAGKVVARALMRESEFRDKESNPRGGVRGARGASVWNDRLVIANSERLIVLDSSWNVVRELTHPLFGGIHDILADDAGIWVTSTAADLVVRVDWSGRLIDKWDWRADRRLLRELGHLWLPRPLGEVDHRDPELTRELVTNAAHINGIAPSAGGVLVSLGRVLPPATFARRRVRGIKNQLRRRIGAAPKSEPHAAEPKKTKVVGAPIPNCRAAIVRLARDGAVDLLYQQRSTTVPNHNVCELDDWLVFNDTNHNRTTAVSRATQQVVGSVAIPGDPAFARGLAHVSERRFLVGSQEPAALYELDLGQQRLIRTHDIGGMPNECVYGIVRLPAAFGVPANLQL
;
A
#
# COMPACT_ATOMS: atom_id res chain seq x y z
N MET A 1 -27.15 9.94 -11.39
CA MET A 1 -25.77 10.31 -11.77
C MET A 1 -24.93 9.05 -11.66
N THR A 2 -24.11 8.76 -12.65
CA THR A 2 -23.24 7.58 -12.68
C THR A 2 -22.27 7.58 -11.49
N GLU A 3 -22.09 6.44 -10.84
CA GLU A 3 -21.09 6.30 -9.79
C GLU A 3 -19.71 5.94 -10.34
N LEU A 4 -18.79 6.91 -10.36
CA LEU A 4 -17.42 6.74 -10.85
C LEU A 4 -16.44 6.44 -9.72
N TRP A 5 -15.46 5.59 -10.04
CA TRP A 5 -14.40 5.16 -9.14
C TRP A 5 -13.05 5.26 -9.84
N LEU A 6 -12.02 5.67 -9.12
CA LEU A 6 -10.64 5.54 -9.58
C LEU A 6 -10.06 4.22 -9.10
N VAL A 7 -9.38 3.51 -10.01
CA VAL A 7 -8.67 2.28 -9.71
C VAL A 7 -7.23 2.41 -10.19
N THR A 8 -6.29 2.15 -9.30
CA THR A 8 -4.86 2.15 -9.61
C THR A 8 -4.30 0.73 -9.57
N SER A 9 -3.23 0.50 -10.32
CA SER A 9 -2.57 -0.80 -10.33
C SER A 9 -1.08 -0.72 -10.61
N VAL A 10 -0.41 -1.82 -10.26
CA VAL A 10 1.00 -2.08 -10.58
C VAL A 10 1.09 -3.33 -11.43
N VAL A 11 1.77 -3.24 -12.57
CA VAL A 11 2.18 -4.38 -13.39
C VAL A 11 3.49 -4.92 -12.83
N ARG A 12 3.42 -6.08 -12.16
CA ARG A 12 4.60 -6.75 -11.62
C ARG A 12 5.39 -7.35 -12.77
N GLN A 13 6.70 -7.47 -12.58
CA GLN A 13 7.63 -8.00 -13.59
C GLN A 13 7.70 -7.19 -14.89
N ALA A 14 7.04 -6.03 -14.98
CA ALA A 14 7.20 -5.11 -16.11
C ALA A 14 8.70 -4.82 -16.33
N GLY A 15 9.13 -4.97 -17.58
CA GLY A 15 10.48 -4.68 -18.05
C GLY A 15 10.84 -3.22 -17.87
N ARG A 16 12.08 -2.84 -18.16
CA ARG A 16 12.55 -1.46 -17.97
C ARG A 16 11.73 -0.47 -18.81
N ASP A 17 11.43 -0.86 -20.04
CA ASP A 17 10.76 -0.03 -21.04
C ASP A 17 9.23 -0.24 -21.08
N ASP A 18 8.72 -1.18 -20.26
CA ASP A 18 7.29 -1.47 -20.17
C ASP A 18 6.61 -0.59 -19.13
N ALA A 19 5.40 -0.13 -19.48
CA ALA A 19 4.51 0.53 -18.53
C ALA A 19 4.23 -0.38 -17.33
N SER A 20 4.37 0.18 -16.14
CA SER A 20 4.32 -0.59 -14.90
C SER A 20 3.21 -0.22 -13.95
N GLY A 21 2.37 0.74 -14.32
CA GLY A 21 1.15 1.02 -13.62
C GLY A 21 0.10 1.67 -14.48
N LEU A 22 -1.14 1.45 -14.09
CA LEU A 22 -2.29 2.01 -14.76
C LEU A 22 -3.16 2.75 -13.76
N VAL A 23 -3.86 3.75 -14.28
CA VAL A 23 -4.95 4.44 -13.61
C VAL A 23 -6.18 4.29 -14.48
N ARG A 24 -7.30 3.88 -13.87
CA ARG A 24 -8.57 3.66 -14.54
C ARG A 24 -9.67 4.47 -13.88
N VAL A 25 -10.61 4.94 -14.69
CA VAL A 25 -11.92 5.38 -14.23
C VAL A 25 -12.91 4.26 -14.52
N PHE A 26 -13.53 3.77 -13.47
CA PHE A 26 -14.48 2.67 -13.48
C PHE A 26 -15.88 3.21 -13.21
N ASP A 27 -16.80 2.94 -14.12
CA ASP A 27 -18.23 3.18 -13.95
C ASP A 27 -18.83 1.93 -13.29
N ARG A 28 -19.23 2.07 -12.02
CA ARG A 28 -19.75 0.94 -11.24
C ARG A 28 -21.14 0.51 -11.71
N ASP A 29 -21.97 1.45 -12.13
CA ASP A 29 -23.34 1.17 -12.58
C ASP A 29 -23.31 0.39 -13.90
N ALA A 30 -22.48 0.82 -14.85
CA ALA A 30 -22.26 0.12 -16.10
C ALA A 30 -21.32 -1.09 -15.97
N GLY A 31 -20.60 -1.21 -14.85
CA GLY A 31 -19.67 -2.29 -14.57
C GLY A 31 -18.47 -2.36 -15.51
N LYS A 32 -17.99 -1.21 -16.01
CA LYS A 32 -16.93 -1.15 -17.03
C LYS A 32 -15.94 -0.02 -16.79
N VAL A 33 -14.74 -0.19 -17.33
CA VAL A 33 -13.73 0.88 -17.39
C VAL A 33 -14.12 1.87 -18.49
N VAL A 34 -14.26 3.15 -18.14
CA VAL A 34 -14.65 4.23 -19.06
C VAL A 34 -13.49 5.11 -19.48
N ALA A 35 -12.39 5.10 -18.72
CA ALA A 35 -11.14 5.74 -19.11
C ALA A 35 -9.93 5.01 -18.50
N ARG A 36 -8.77 5.14 -19.14
CA ARG A 36 -7.50 4.60 -18.65
C ARG A 36 -6.32 5.49 -19.04
N ALA A 37 -5.30 5.51 -18.20
CA ALA A 37 -4.01 6.14 -18.46
C ALA A 37 -2.87 5.29 -17.90
N LEU A 38 -1.68 5.48 -18.47
CA LEU A 38 -0.45 4.93 -17.92
C LEU A 38 0.03 5.85 -16.80
N MET A 39 0.54 5.26 -15.72
CA MET A 39 1.19 6.02 -14.67
C MET A 39 2.60 6.40 -15.09
N ARG A 40 2.99 7.64 -14.81
CA ARG A 40 4.37 8.08 -14.97
C ARG A 40 5.33 7.20 -14.16
N GLU A 41 6.35 6.72 -14.84
CA GLU A 41 7.37 5.86 -14.25
C GLU A 41 8.24 6.58 -13.22
N SER A 42 8.76 5.80 -12.27
CA SER A 42 9.69 6.29 -11.24
C SER A 42 11.00 6.78 -11.85
N GLU A 43 11.55 7.86 -11.29
CA GLU A 43 12.91 8.33 -11.63
C GLU A 43 14.00 7.34 -11.19
N PHE A 44 13.66 6.44 -10.27
CA PHE A 44 14.54 5.39 -9.76
C PHE A 44 14.33 4.04 -10.45
N ARG A 45 13.55 4.00 -11.55
CA ARG A 45 13.24 2.76 -12.28
C ARG A 45 14.49 1.97 -12.67
N ASP A 46 15.52 2.68 -13.10
CA ASP A 46 16.79 2.10 -13.56
C ASP A 46 17.65 1.52 -12.44
N LYS A 47 17.37 1.92 -11.20
CA LYS A 47 18.09 1.52 -9.99
C LYS A 47 17.42 0.35 -9.26
N GLU A 48 16.21 -0.02 -9.68
CA GLU A 48 15.40 -1.04 -9.01
C GLU A 48 15.53 -2.42 -9.67
N SER A 49 16.22 -3.32 -8.97
CA SER A 49 16.36 -4.72 -9.37
C SER A 49 15.15 -5.60 -8.99
N ASN A 50 14.24 -5.11 -8.13
CA ASN A 50 13.13 -5.91 -7.61
C ASN A 50 11.94 -5.97 -8.58
N PRO A 51 11.60 -7.13 -9.17
CA PRO A 51 10.50 -7.24 -10.13
C PRO A 51 9.11 -7.19 -9.48
N ARG A 52 9.01 -7.16 -8.14
CA ARG A 52 7.73 -7.27 -7.37
C ARG A 52 6.88 -6.01 -7.31
N GLY A 53 7.20 -5.02 -8.13
CA GLY A 53 6.55 -3.72 -8.08
C GLY A 53 7.35 -2.63 -7.37
N GLY A 54 8.55 -2.94 -6.81
CA GLY A 54 9.50 -2.01 -6.15
C GLY A 54 9.22 -0.51 -6.25
N VAL A 55 9.78 0.14 -7.27
CA VAL A 55 9.50 1.55 -7.64
C VAL A 55 8.48 1.67 -8.78
N ARG A 56 7.67 0.64 -9.00
CA ARG A 56 6.75 0.53 -10.14
C ARG A 56 5.35 1.01 -9.79
N GLY A 57 4.70 1.54 -10.83
CA GLY A 57 3.27 1.68 -11.01
C GLY A 57 2.50 2.63 -10.10
N ALA A 58 1.18 2.66 -10.31
CA ALA A 58 0.24 3.48 -9.55
C ALA A 58 -0.21 2.74 -8.29
N ARG A 59 -0.40 3.49 -7.20
CA ARG A 59 -0.55 2.94 -5.85
C ARG A 59 -1.73 3.58 -5.12
N GLY A 60 -1.54 4.06 -3.90
CA GLY A 60 -2.60 4.75 -3.15
C GLY A 60 -3.23 5.89 -3.95
N ALA A 61 -4.52 6.09 -3.76
CA ALA A 61 -5.24 7.24 -4.25
C ALA A 61 -6.16 7.75 -3.16
N SER A 62 -6.36 9.07 -3.10
CA SER A 62 -7.27 9.68 -2.14
C SER A 62 -7.90 10.91 -2.75
N VAL A 63 -9.11 11.23 -2.31
CA VAL A 63 -9.85 12.40 -2.75
C VAL A 63 -10.14 13.27 -1.54
N TRP A 64 -9.95 14.58 -1.68
CA TRP A 64 -10.42 15.56 -0.72
C TRP A 64 -11.02 16.76 -1.46
N ASN A 65 -12.28 17.05 -1.19
CA ASN A 65 -13.06 18.06 -1.92
C ASN A 65 -13.04 17.83 -3.44
N ASP A 66 -12.52 18.79 -4.20
CA ASP A 66 -12.38 18.79 -5.65
C ASP A 66 -11.00 18.31 -6.13
N ARG A 67 -10.17 17.78 -5.23
CA ARG A 67 -8.81 17.31 -5.53
C ARG A 67 -8.72 15.80 -5.45
N LEU A 68 -8.16 15.22 -6.50
CA LEU A 68 -7.75 13.83 -6.53
C LEU A 68 -6.24 13.75 -6.39
N VAL A 69 -5.76 12.89 -5.50
CA VAL A 69 -4.33 12.60 -5.34
C VAL A 69 -4.09 11.15 -5.74
N ILE A 70 -3.08 10.91 -6.57
CA ILE A 70 -2.65 9.58 -6.98
C ILE A 70 -1.17 9.45 -6.66
N ALA A 71 -0.77 8.38 -5.98
CA ALA A 71 0.62 8.09 -5.69
C ALA A 71 1.21 7.09 -6.69
N ASN A 72 2.49 7.26 -7.01
CA ASN A 72 3.35 6.15 -7.41
C ASN A 72 4.24 5.74 -6.22
N SER A 73 5.38 5.09 -6.44
CA SER A 73 6.29 4.70 -5.34
C SER A 73 6.93 5.86 -4.58
N GLU A 74 7.04 7.05 -5.16
CA GLU A 74 7.85 8.15 -4.59
C GLU A 74 7.31 9.58 -4.75
N ARG A 75 6.19 9.74 -5.43
CA ARG A 75 5.56 11.05 -5.65
C ARG A 75 4.05 10.95 -5.58
N LEU A 76 3.44 12.11 -5.39
CA LEU A 76 2.00 12.33 -5.46
C LEU A 76 1.70 13.23 -6.65
N ILE A 77 0.70 12.85 -7.45
CA ILE A 77 0.15 13.63 -8.55
C ILE A 77 -1.21 14.14 -8.08
N VAL A 78 -1.39 15.46 -8.06
CA VAL A 78 -2.63 16.12 -7.63
C VAL A 78 -3.36 16.62 -8.87
N LEU A 79 -4.62 16.20 -9.01
CA LEU A 79 -5.51 16.58 -10.09
C LEU A 79 -6.70 17.41 -9.57
N ASP A 80 -7.17 18.35 -10.38
CA ASP A 80 -8.46 19.00 -10.19
C ASP A 80 -9.62 18.14 -10.75
N SER A 81 -10.86 18.59 -10.55
CA SER A 81 -12.07 17.91 -11.06
C SER A 81 -12.19 17.87 -12.59
N SER A 82 -11.37 18.65 -13.30
CA SER A 82 -11.25 18.64 -14.76
C SER A 82 -10.13 17.71 -15.24
N TRP A 83 -9.55 16.91 -14.35
CA TRP A 83 -8.46 15.97 -14.61
C TRP A 83 -7.15 16.61 -15.05
N ASN A 84 -6.95 17.90 -14.76
CA ASN A 84 -5.66 18.55 -15.00
C ASN A 84 -4.72 18.26 -13.82
N VAL A 85 -3.46 17.93 -14.12
CA VAL A 85 -2.42 17.88 -13.10
C VAL A 85 -2.12 19.30 -12.63
N VAL A 86 -2.50 19.62 -11.39
CA VAL A 86 -2.28 20.95 -10.78
C VAL A 86 -1.05 20.99 -9.89
N ARG A 87 -0.53 19.83 -9.47
CA ARG A 87 0.69 19.73 -8.67
C ARG A 87 1.32 18.34 -8.69
N GLU A 88 2.64 18.29 -8.60
CA GLU A 88 3.40 17.10 -8.22
C GLU A 88 4.10 17.35 -6.88
N LEU A 89 4.03 16.38 -5.96
CA LEU A 89 4.67 16.48 -4.64
C LEU A 89 5.64 15.32 -4.43
N THR A 90 6.82 15.61 -3.88
CA THR A 90 7.80 14.59 -3.49
C THR A 90 8.54 15.02 -2.23
N HIS A 91 9.04 14.04 -1.47
CA HIS A 91 9.83 14.27 -0.26
C HIS A 91 10.85 13.12 -0.10
N PRO A 92 12.05 13.34 0.46
CA PRO A 92 13.02 12.27 0.70
C PRO A 92 12.51 11.09 1.55
N LEU A 93 11.39 11.27 2.26
CA LEU A 93 10.74 10.20 3.04
C LEU A 93 9.68 9.43 2.24
N PHE A 94 9.42 9.76 0.97
CA PHE A 94 8.44 9.08 0.12
C PHE A 94 9.02 7.79 -0.48
N GLY A 95 9.59 6.93 0.35
CA GLY A 95 10.12 5.66 -0.13
C GLY A 95 9.07 4.56 -0.14
N GLY A 96 8.73 4.07 -1.34
CA GLY A 96 7.81 2.95 -1.51
C GLY A 96 6.43 3.24 -0.93
N ILE A 97 5.81 4.35 -1.33
CA ILE A 97 4.43 4.68 -0.94
C ILE A 97 3.52 3.51 -1.31
N HIS A 98 2.56 3.14 -0.45
CA HIS A 98 1.57 2.11 -0.78
C HIS A 98 0.14 2.66 -0.76
N ASP A 99 -0.12 3.53 0.19
CA ASP A 99 -1.43 4.12 0.43
C ASP A 99 -1.29 5.58 0.91
N ILE A 100 -2.34 6.37 0.69
CA ILE A 100 -2.41 7.80 1.03
C ILE A 100 -3.80 8.17 1.54
N LEU A 101 -3.86 9.22 2.37
CA LEU A 101 -5.11 9.79 2.88
C LEU A 101 -5.03 11.31 2.87
N ALA A 102 -5.87 11.95 2.06
CA ALA A 102 -5.99 13.40 2.01
C ALA A 102 -7.04 13.93 3.00
N ASP A 103 -6.77 15.09 3.57
CA ASP A 103 -7.66 15.85 4.45
C ASP A 103 -7.42 17.37 4.29
N ASP A 104 -8.08 18.18 5.13
CA ASP A 104 -7.96 19.64 5.07
C ASP A 104 -6.52 20.15 5.21
N ALA A 105 -5.72 19.56 6.10
CA ALA A 105 -4.38 20.07 6.35
C ALA A 105 -3.38 19.58 5.30
N GLY A 106 -3.63 18.44 4.66
CA GLY A 106 -2.74 17.91 3.64
C GLY A 106 -2.95 16.43 3.35
N ILE A 107 -1.85 15.73 3.09
CA ILE A 107 -1.86 14.36 2.61
C ILE A 107 -0.96 13.52 3.52
N TRP A 108 -1.55 12.54 4.17
CA TRP A 108 -0.84 11.46 4.83
C TRP A 108 -0.36 10.44 3.81
N VAL A 109 0.88 9.99 3.99
CA VAL A 109 1.58 9.13 3.05
C VAL A 109 2.27 8.02 3.83
N THR A 110 1.93 6.78 3.51
CA THR A 110 2.70 5.62 3.96
C THR A 110 4.10 5.62 3.32
N SER A 111 5.14 5.27 4.07
CA SER A 111 6.47 5.00 3.54
C SER A 111 6.94 3.63 4.01
N THR A 112 6.82 2.66 3.12
CA THR A 112 7.25 1.29 3.38
C THR A 112 8.76 1.15 3.43
N ALA A 113 9.51 1.98 2.68
CA ALA A 113 10.97 1.94 2.71
C ALA A 113 11.53 2.50 4.02
N ALA A 114 10.87 3.48 4.65
CA ALA A 114 11.29 4.05 5.93
C ALA A 114 10.63 3.40 7.16
N ASP A 115 9.52 2.66 6.96
CA ASP A 115 8.52 2.34 7.99
C ASP A 115 8.04 3.59 8.72
N LEU A 116 7.55 4.56 7.96
CA LEU A 116 6.97 5.79 8.50
C LEU A 116 5.57 6.01 7.94
N VAL A 117 4.79 6.81 8.66
CA VAL A 117 3.71 7.58 8.06
C VAL A 117 4.14 9.04 8.13
N VAL A 118 4.08 9.76 7.02
CA VAL A 118 4.42 11.18 6.96
C VAL A 118 3.21 11.97 6.50
N ARG A 119 3.09 13.23 6.92
CA ARG A 119 2.07 14.14 6.43
C ARG A 119 2.74 15.34 5.81
N VAL A 120 2.36 15.65 4.57
CA VAL A 120 2.76 16.88 3.90
C VAL A 120 1.54 17.79 3.75
N ASP A 121 1.72 19.09 3.82
CA ASP A 121 0.67 20.02 3.41
C ASP A 121 0.49 20.02 1.88
N TRP A 122 -0.53 20.73 1.40
CA TRP A 122 -0.82 20.82 -0.05
C TRP A 122 0.28 21.52 -0.87
N SER A 123 1.31 22.09 -0.23
CA SER A 123 2.51 22.61 -0.90
C SER A 123 3.66 21.60 -0.96
N GLY A 124 3.54 20.46 -0.27
CA GLY A 124 4.57 19.43 -0.19
C GLY A 124 5.50 19.56 1.01
N ARG A 125 5.27 20.54 1.90
CA ARG A 125 6.06 20.70 3.11
C ARG A 125 5.67 19.65 4.14
N LEU A 126 6.65 18.97 4.71
CA LEU A 126 6.44 18.03 5.81
C LEU A 126 5.88 18.78 7.04
N ILE A 127 4.70 18.38 7.49
CA ILE A 127 4.03 18.96 8.66
C ILE A 127 3.88 17.97 9.83
N ASP A 128 3.95 16.66 9.56
CA ASP A 128 3.93 15.65 10.61
C ASP A 128 4.65 14.36 10.18
N LYS A 129 5.06 13.55 11.16
CA LYS A 129 5.58 12.21 10.94
C LYS A 129 5.32 11.31 12.15
N TRP A 130 4.91 10.08 11.88
CA TRP A 130 4.81 9.03 12.86
C TRP A 130 5.83 7.91 12.57
N ASP A 131 6.60 7.58 13.60
CA ASP A 131 7.59 6.51 13.63
C ASP A 131 7.19 5.52 14.71
N TRP A 132 6.64 4.38 14.31
CA TRP A 132 6.17 3.34 15.24
C TRP A 132 7.27 2.81 16.17
N ARG A 133 8.55 2.96 15.80
CA ARG A 133 9.70 2.55 16.61
C ARG A 133 9.99 3.51 17.76
N ALA A 134 9.40 4.71 17.75
CA ALA A 134 9.49 5.64 18.87
C ALA A 134 8.57 5.23 20.04
N ASP A 135 7.53 4.43 19.76
CA ASP A 135 6.60 3.95 20.77
C ASP A 135 7.09 2.64 21.40
N ARG A 136 7.62 2.73 22.63
CA ARG A 136 8.12 1.58 23.39
C ARG A 136 7.02 0.61 23.82
N ARG A 137 5.77 1.04 23.94
CA ARG A 137 4.64 0.15 24.27
C ARG A 137 4.30 -0.67 23.03
N LEU A 138 4.08 -0.01 21.90
CA LEU A 138 3.78 -0.69 20.63
C LEU A 138 4.90 -1.65 20.22
N LEU A 139 6.16 -1.25 20.34
CA LEU A 139 7.30 -2.14 20.08
C LEU A 139 7.19 -3.45 20.88
N ARG A 140 6.92 -3.37 22.19
CA ARG A 140 6.80 -4.54 23.07
C ARG A 140 5.61 -5.41 22.71
N GLU A 141 4.45 -4.81 22.44
CA GLU A 141 3.25 -5.53 21.97
C GLU A 141 3.51 -6.27 20.65
N LEU A 142 4.33 -5.67 19.76
CA LEU A 142 4.76 -6.27 18.51
C LEU A 142 5.95 -7.24 18.66
N GLY A 143 6.47 -7.44 19.87
CA GLY A 143 7.50 -8.45 20.20
C GLY A 143 8.93 -7.94 20.11
N HIS A 144 9.15 -6.63 20.03
CA HIS A 144 10.46 -6.00 20.00
C HIS A 144 10.77 -5.28 21.32
N LEU A 145 11.99 -5.47 21.82
CA LEU A 145 12.50 -4.65 22.92
C LEU A 145 13.03 -3.30 22.42
N TRP A 146 13.61 -3.31 21.22
CA TRP A 146 14.19 -2.14 20.57
C TRP A 146 14.34 -2.37 19.07
N LEU A 147 14.21 -1.30 18.28
CA LEU A 147 14.56 -1.25 16.86
C LEU A 147 15.29 0.06 16.57
N PRO A 148 16.30 0.06 15.67
CA PRO A 148 16.92 1.30 15.22
C PRO A 148 15.88 2.15 14.49
N ARG A 149 15.84 3.44 14.83
CA ARG A 149 14.98 4.41 14.13
C ARG A 149 15.50 4.63 12.71
N PRO A 150 14.62 4.94 11.74
CA PRO A 150 15.06 5.20 10.38
C PRO A 150 15.93 6.47 10.35
N LEU A 151 16.96 6.45 9.51
CA LEU A 151 17.85 7.61 9.31
C LEU A 151 17.08 8.68 8.53
N GLY A 152 16.84 9.84 9.15
CA GLY A 152 16.06 10.93 8.56
C GLY A 152 16.77 11.68 7.42
N GLU A 153 18.08 11.50 7.28
CA GLU A 153 18.92 12.16 6.27
C GLU A 153 19.04 11.36 4.97
N VAL A 154 18.57 10.11 4.96
CA VAL A 154 18.62 9.26 3.76
C VAL A 154 17.42 9.56 2.87
N ASP A 155 17.66 9.69 1.57
CA ASP A 155 16.59 9.70 0.59
C ASP A 155 16.04 8.29 0.39
N HIS A 156 14.88 8.02 1.00
CA HIS A 156 14.21 6.71 0.95
C HIS A 156 13.56 6.42 -0.39
N ARG A 157 13.47 7.41 -1.28
CA ARG A 157 13.00 7.20 -2.66
C ARG A 157 14.02 6.41 -3.48
N ASP A 158 15.32 6.56 -3.17
CA ASP A 158 16.39 5.88 -3.87
C ASP A 158 16.61 4.45 -3.33
N PRO A 159 16.30 3.40 -4.11
CA PRO A 159 16.49 2.02 -3.68
C PRO A 159 17.98 1.68 -3.47
N GLU A 160 18.94 2.38 -4.08
CA GLU A 160 20.37 2.09 -3.87
C GLU A 160 20.85 2.52 -2.49
N LEU A 161 20.35 3.66 -2.00
CA LEU A 161 20.66 4.18 -0.67
C LEU A 161 20.00 3.36 0.44
N THR A 162 18.84 2.77 0.16
CA THR A 162 18.07 1.99 1.14
C THR A 162 18.32 0.49 1.10
N ARG A 163 18.87 -0.07 0.01
CA ARG A 163 19.06 -1.53 -0.19
C ARG A 163 19.74 -2.25 0.97
N GLU A 164 20.67 -1.57 1.63
CA GLU A 164 21.50 -2.14 2.70
C GLU A 164 20.99 -1.77 4.09
N LEU A 165 20.04 -0.84 4.15
CA LEU A 165 19.37 -0.43 5.37
C LEU A 165 18.21 -1.40 5.63
N VAL A 166 18.16 -1.96 6.84
CA VAL A 166 17.00 -2.75 7.26
C VAL A 166 16.00 -1.80 7.89
N THR A 167 15.32 -1.05 7.02
CA THR A 167 14.33 -0.02 7.38
C THR A 167 12.90 -0.46 7.14
N ASN A 168 12.68 -1.58 6.44
CA ASN A 168 11.35 -2.19 6.26
C ASN A 168 11.19 -3.39 7.21
N ALA A 169 10.82 -3.08 8.44
CA ALA A 169 10.53 -4.00 9.52
C ALA A 169 9.03 -4.27 9.70
N ALA A 170 8.16 -3.26 9.51
CA ALA A 170 6.71 -3.35 9.69
C ALA A 170 5.92 -3.33 8.38
N HIS A 171 6.56 -2.90 7.28
CA HIS A 171 5.93 -2.84 5.97
C HIS A 171 4.63 -2.02 6.02
N ILE A 172 4.72 -0.78 6.54
CA ILE A 172 3.59 0.14 6.62
C ILE A 172 3.04 0.37 5.22
N ASN A 173 1.78 -0.02 4.99
CA ASN A 173 1.25 -0.10 3.64
C ASN A 173 -0.25 0.18 3.47
N GLY A 174 -0.93 0.62 4.52
CA GLY A 174 -2.34 1.02 4.47
C GLY A 174 -2.60 2.18 5.40
N ILE A 175 -3.47 3.09 4.99
CA ILE A 175 -3.87 4.25 5.80
C ILE A 175 -5.33 4.60 5.50
N ALA A 176 -6.11 4.92 6.52
CA ALA A 176 -7.53 5.23 6.37
C ALA A 176 -8.05 6.16 7.46
N PRO A 177 -9.14 6.91 7.22
CA PRO A 177 -9.76 7.70 8.27
C PRO A 177 -10.30 6.78 9.38
N SER A 178 -10.32 7.30 10.61
CA SER A 178 -10.95 6.64 11.76
C SER A 178 -11.77 7.63 12.59
N ALA A 179 -12.81 7.13 13.26
CA ALA A 179 -13.52 7.85 14.31
C ALA A 179 -12.57 8.15 15.49
N GLY A 180 -11.84 9.27 15.40
CA GLY A 180 -10.88 9.70 16.40
C GLY A 180 -9.44 9.84 15.92
N GLY A 181 -9.17 9.64 14.62
CA GLY A 181 -7.82 9.79 14.09
C GLY A 181 -7.61 9.12 12.74
N VAL A 182 -6.50 8.40 12.60
CA VAL A 182 -6.10 7.72 11.37
C VAL A 182 -5.73 6.28 11.68
N LEU A 183 -6.23 5.32 10.90
CA LEU A 183 -5.76 3.93 10.94
C LEU A 183 -4.49 3.78 10.13
N VAL A 184 -3.59 2.95 10.62
CA VAL A 184 -2.38 2.54 9.88
C VAL A 184 -2.28 1.02 9.90
N SER A 185 -2.09 0.45 8.71
CA SER A 185 -1.79 -0.96 8.55
C SER A 185 -0.29 -1.20 8.57
N LEU A 186 0.16 -1.97 9.57
CA LEU A 186 1.47 -2.61 9.59
C LEU A 186 1.33 -3.96 8.90
N GLY A 187 1.39 -3.97 7.55
CA GLY A 187 1.06 -5.13 6.75
C GLY A 187 1.89 -6.37 7.10
N ARG A 188 3.15 -6.19 7.52
CA ARG A 188 4.02 -7.28 8.01
C ARG A 188 5.14 -6.79 8.93
N VAL A 189 5.04 -7.12 10.21
CA VAL A 189 6.07 -6.95 11.23
C VAL A 189 6.99 -8.18 11.30
N LEU A 190 8.27 -7.97 11.02
CA LEU A 190 9.31 -8.99 11.05
C LEU A 190 9.62 -9.44 12.48
N PRO A 191 9.84 -10.74 12.73
CA PRO A 191 10.34 -11.22 14.01
C PRO A 191 11.70 -10.59 14.38
N PRO A 192 12.00 -10.37 15.68
CA PRO A 192 13.28 -9.80 16.12
C PRO A 192 14.51 -10.54 15.54
N ALA A 193 14.48 -11.88 15.54
CA ALA A 193 15.56 -12.70 15.00
C ALA A 193 15.77 -12.48 13.49
N THR A 194 14.68 -12.38 12.73
CA THR A 194 14.72 -12.10 11.29
C THR A 194 15.27 -10.71 11.00
N PHE A 195 14.81 -9.70 11.75
CA PHE A 195 15.32 -8.34 11.64
C PHE A 195 16.82 -8.27 11.94
N ALA A 196 17.26 -8.85 13.07
CA ALA A 196 18.66 -8.87 13.47
C ALA A 196 19.56 -9.55 12.41
N ARG A 197 19.13 -10.70 11.88
CA ARG A 197 19.84 -11.41 10.80
C ARG A 197 20.00 -10.54 9.56
N ARG A 198 18.93 -9.87 9.13
CA ARG A 198 18.96 -8.95 7.98
C ARG A 198 19.93 -7.80 8.23
N ARG A 199 19.93 -7.24 9.44
CA ARG A 199 20.80 -6.10 9.80
C ARG A 199 22.26 -6.48 9.75
N VAL A 200 22.63 -7.61 10.37
CA VAL A 200 24.02 -8.13 10.33
C VAL A 200 24.47 -8.34 8.89
N ARG A 201 23.59 -8.84 8.02
CA ARG A 201 23.89 -9.01 6.60
C ARG A 201 24.06 -7.67 5.87
N GLY A 202 23.22 -6.67 6.13
CA GLY A 202 23.35 -5.32 5.57
C GLY A 202 24.72 -4.71 5.88
N ILE A 203 25.15 -4.79 7.14
CA ILE A 203 26.48 -4.35 7.58
C ILE A 203 27.60 -5.10 6.84
N LYS A 204 27.49 -6.43 6.72
CA LYS A 204 28.46 -7.24 5.97
C LYS A 204 28.54 -6.84 4.49
N ASN A 205 27.42 -6.52 3.86
CA ASN A 205 27.38 -6.08 2.46
C ASN A 205 27.99 -4.69 2.27
N GLN A 206 27.71 -3.75 3.18
CA GLN A 206 28.36 -2.43 3.21
C GLN A 206 29.88 -2.55 3.29
N LEU A 207 30.38 -3.41 4.19
CA LEU A 207 31.82 -3.64 4.34
C LEU A 207 32.44 -4.25 3.08
N ARG A 208 31.76 -5.21 2.44
CA ARG A 208 32.20 -5.82 1.16
C ARG A 208 32.35 -4.77 0.06
N ARG A 209 31.38 -3.88 -0.10
CA ARG A 209 31.45 -2.81 -1.10
C ARG A 209 32.63 -1.87 -0.88
N ARG A 210 32.92 -1.53 0.38
CA ARG A 210 34.08 -0.67 0.72
C ARG A 210 35.42 -1.29 0.33
N ILE A 211 35.52 -2.61 0.25
CA ILE A 211 36.72 -3.33 -0.19
C ILE A 211 36.65 -3.77 -1.66
N GLY A 212 35.69 -3.25 -2.44
CA GLY A 212 35.49 -3.60 -3.85
C GLY A 212 34.92 -5.00 -4.09
N ALA A 213 34.50 -5.72 -3.05
CA ALA A 213 33.89 -7.04 -3.19
C ALA A 213 32.39 -6.94 -3.48
N ALA A 214 31.90 -7.81 -4.38
CA ALA A 214 30.49 -7.88 -4.69
C ALA A 214 29.64 -8.24 -3.44
N PRO A 215 28.52 -7.54 -3.21
CA PRO A 215 27.60 -7.88 -2.13
C PRO A 215 27.01 -9.27 -2.38
N LYS A 216 26.72 -10.03 -1.31
CA LYS A 216 25.91 -11.23 -1.45
C LYS A 216 24.47 -10.78 -1.71
N SER A 217 23.98 -11.03 -2.91
CA SER A 217 22.57 -10.82 -3.26
C SER A 217 21.68 -11.68 -2.34
N GLU A 218 20.49 -11.17 -2.01
CA GLU A 218 19.47 -12.07 -1.52
C GLU A 218 19.14 -13.08 -2.62
N PRO A 219 18.78 -14.34 -2.28
CA PRO A 219 18.24 -15.29 -3.24
C PRO A 219 16.96 -14.82 -3.95
N HIS A 220 16.44 -13.62 -3.64
CA HIS A 220 15.38 -12.96 -4.39
C HIS A 220 15.78 -12.52 -5.81
N ALA A 221 17.08 -12.48 -6.12
CA ALA A 221 17.59 -12.20 -7.47
C ALA A 221 17.94 -13.47 -8.26
N ALA A 222 17.72 -14.67 -7.71
CA ALA A 222 17.71 -15.87 -8.55
C ALA A 222 16.57 -15.71 -9.57
N GLU A 223 16.81 -16.14 -10.81
CA GLU A 223 15.82 -16.12 -11.90
C GLU A 223 14.42 -16.43 -11.36
N PRO A 224 13.38 -15.70 -11.80
CA PRO A 224 12.02 -15.97 -11.38
C PRO A 224 11.72 -17.43 -11.70
N LYS A 225 11.83 -18.31 -10.69
CA LYS A 225 11.10 -19.56 -10.71
C LYS A 225 9.67 -19.17 -11.00
N LYS A 226 8.97 -19.95 -11.83
CA LYS A 226 7.57 -19.74 -12.26
C LYS A 226 6.54 -19.72 -11.10
N THR A 227 6.93 -19.34 -9.89
CA THR A 227 6.04 -19.07 -8.78
C THR A 227 5.30 -17.77 -9.07
N LYS A 228 3.98 -17.88 -9.33
CA LYS A 228 3.09 -16.75 -9.61
C LYS A 228 3.03 -15.71 -8.46
N VAL A 229 3.33 -16.14 -7.23
CA VAL A 229 3.55 -15.23 -6.09
C VAL A 229 5.02 -14.82 -6.06
N VAL A 230 5.28 -13.57 -6.44
CA VAL A 230 6.65 -13.06 -6.53
C VAL A 230 7.17 -12.68 -5.14
N GLY A 231 8.12 -13.46 -4.61
CA GLY A 231 8.86 -13.20 -3.36
C GLY A 231 8.73 -14.32 -2.33
N ALA A 232 9.85 -14.67 -1.67
CA ALA A 232 9.82 -15.74 -0.67
C ALA A 232 9.01 -15.31 0.57
N PRO A 233 8.03 -16.11 1.02
CA PRO A 233 7.30 -15.88 2.26
C PRO A 233 8.28 -15.80 3.44
N ILE A 234 8.02 -14.91 4.40
CA ILE A 234 8.83 -14.80 5.62
C ILE A 234 8.02 -15.38 6.79
N PRO A 235 8.36 -16.56 7.32
CA PRO A 235 7.54 -17.20 8.33
C PRO A 235 7.51 -16.39 9.65
N ASN A 236 6.47 -16.67 10.44
CA ASN A 236 6.29 -16.15 11.80
C ASN A 236 6.18 -14.63 11.92
N CYS A 237 5.87 -13.91 10.84
CA CYS A 237 5.59 -12.48 10.94
C CYS A 237 4.25 -12.23 11.62
N ARG A 238 4.01 -10.96 11.95
CA ARG A 238 2.72 -10.46 12.43
C ARG A 238 2.20 -9.42 11.44
N ALA A 239 0.90 -9.22 11.37
CA ALA A 239 0.31 -7.99 10.83
C ALA A 239 -0.40 -7.25 11.96
N ALA A 240 -0.51 -5.93 11.88
CA ALA A 240 -1.17 -5.14 12.90
C ALA A 240 -1.94 -3.97 12.29
N ILE A 241 -3.03 -3.59 12.94
CA ILE A 241 -3.76 -2.36 12.66
C ILE A 241 -3.64 -1.50 13.91
N VAL A 242 -3.13 -0.28 13.73
CA VAL A 242 -3.04 0.72 14.80
C VAL A 242 -3.88 1.93 14.46
N ARG A 243 -4.33 2.65 15.48
CA ARG A 243 -4.92 3.99 15.34
C ARG A 243 -3.96 5.02 15.90
N LEU A 244 -3.70 6.05 15.12
CA LEU A 244 -3.06 7.30 15.56
C LEU A 244 -4.20 8.24 15.94
N ALA A 245 -4.45 8.38 17.23
CA ALA A 245 -5.50 9.24 17.74
C ALA A 245 -5.12 10.73 17.59
N ARG A 246 -6.11 11.61 17.52
CA ARG A 246 -5.91 13.06 17.36
C ARG A 246 -5.13 13.72 18.50
N ASP A 247 -5.17 13.13 19.68
CA ASP A 247 -4.41 13.56 20.86
C ASP A 247 -2.96 13.03 20.88
N GLY A 248 -2.55 12.30 19.84
CA GLY A 248 -1.24 11.68 19.71
C GLY A 248 -1.12 10.29 20.34
N ALA A 249 -2.19 9.77 20.96
CA ALA A 249 -2.18 8.40 21.47
C ALA A 249 -2.11 7.38 20.32
N VAL A 250 -1.49 6.23 20.60
CA VAL A 250 -1.38 5.12 19.64
C VAL A 250 -2.04 3.88 20.24
N ASP A 251 -3.07 3.39 19.55
CA ASP A 251 -3.82 2.22 19.97
C ASP A 251 -3.54 1.03 19.04
N LEU A 252 -3.08 -0.09 19.57
CA LEU A 252 -3.06 -1.36 18.84
C LEU A 252 -4.47 -1.96 18.83
N LEU A 253 -5.15 -1.89 17.69
CA LEU A 253 -6.54 -2.30 17.57
C LEU A 253 -6.70 -3.77 17.19
N TYR A 254 -5.78 -4.31 16.38
CA TYR A 254 -5.82 -5.71 15.95
C TYR A 254 -4.42 -6.22 15.62
N GLN A 255 -4.18 -7.51 15.86
CA GLN A 255 -2.94 -8.19 15.50
C GLN A 255 -3.25 -9.58 14.94
N GLN A 256 -2.72 -9.86 13.74
CA GLN A 256 -2.71 -11.20 13.16
C GLN A 256 -1.33 -11.83 13.32
N ARG A 257 -1.28 -13.08 13.75
CA ARG A 257 -0.03 -13.85 13.88
C ARG A 257 0.17 -14.77 12.67
N SER A 258 1.39 -15.26 12.53
CA SER A 258 1.77 -16.26 11.51
C SER A 258 1.55 -15.76 10.08
N THR A 259 1.70 -14.47 9.84
CA THR A 259 1.69 -13.91 8.48
C THR A 259 3.02 -14.20 7.80
N THR A 260 2.99 -14.28 6.47
CA THR A 260 4.18 -14.57 5.65
C THR A 260 4.39 -13.55 4.55
N VAL A 261 3.29 -12.97 4.06
CA VAL A 261 3.25 -11.81 3.17
C VAL A 261 2.51 -10.65 3.86
N PRO A 262 2.71 -9.40 3.42
CA PRO A 262 1.96 -8.28 3.95
C PRO A 262 0.46 -8.43 3.69
N ASN A 263 -0.36 -8.13 4.70
CA ASN A 263 -1.76 -7.77 4.48
C ASN A 263 -1.83 -6.35 3.94
N HIS A 264 -2.91 -6.00 3.24
CA HIS A 264 -3.02 -4.73 2.53
C HIS A 264 -4.30 -4.00 2.86
N ASN A 265 -4.22 -2.67 2.75
CA ASN A 265 -5.33 -1.74 2.98
C ASN A 265 -5.95 -1.88 4.39
N VAL A 266 -6.68 -0.87 4.81
CA VAL A 266 -7.47 -0.92 6.03
C VAL A 266 -8.62 0.05 5.87
N CYS A 267 -9.75 -0.22 6.51
CA CYS A 267 -10.90 0.66 6.59
C CYS A 267 -11.61 0.42 7.93
N GLU A 268 -12.30 1.42 8.44
CA GLU A 268 -13.20 1.29 9.59
C GLU A 268 -14.64 1.53 9.15
N LEU A 269 -15.52 0.67 9.63
CA LEU A 269 -16.96 0.76 9.44
C LEU A 269 -17.62 0.41 10.78
N ASP A 270 -18.22 1.39 11.45
CA ASP A 270 -18.81 1.22 12.78
C ASP A 270 -17.82 0.61 13.79
N ASP A 271 -18.09 -0.60 14.29
CA ASP A 271 -17.20 -1.35 15.18
C ASP A 271 -16.26 -2.32 14.42
N TRP A 272 -16.26 -2.31 13.09
CA TRP A 272 -15.46 -3.23 12.28
C TRP A 272 -14.16 -2.60 11.80
N LEU A 273 -13.08 -3.38 11.87
CA LEU A 273 -11.86 -3.14 11.11
C LEU A 273 -11.86 -4.08 9.91
N VAL A 274 -11.82 -3.51 8.71
CA VAL A 274 -11.83 -4.24 7.45
C VAL A 274 -10.48 -4.13 6.77
N PHE A 275 -9.92 -5.25 6.32
CA PHE A 275 -8.62 -5.29 5.65
C PHE A 275 -8.55 -6.44 4.65
N ASN A 276 -7.60 -6.36 3.70
CA ASN A 276 -7.31 -7.45 2.79
C ASN A 276 -6.29 -8.41 3.43
N ASP A 277 -6.76 -9.59 3.84
CA ASP A 277 -5.91 -10.69 4.29
C ASP A 277 -5.34 -11.44 3.07
N THR A 278 -4.25 -10.90 2.56
CA THR A 278 -3.52 -11.45 1.42
C THR A 278 -2.92 -12.82 1.72
N ASN A 279 -2.68 -13.17 3.00
CA ASN A 279 -2.18 -14.49 3.37
C ASN A 279 -3.21 -15.59 3.09
N HIS A 280 -4.50 -15.25 3.11
CA HIS A 280 -5.60 -16.19 2.89
C HIS A 280 -6.51 -15.81 1.71
N ASN A 281 -6.05 -14.93 0.82
CA ASN A 281 -6.76 -14.45 -0.38
C ASN A 281 -8.22 -14.03 -0.08
N ARG A 282 -8.41 -13.18 0.92
CA ARG A 282 -9.75 -12.78 1.38
C ARG A 282 -9.79 -11.33 1.84
N THR A 283 -10.99 -10.79 1.91
CA THR A 283 -11.27 -9.56 2.66
C THR A 283 -11.92 -9.95 3.98
N THR A 284 -11.44 -9.38 5.08
CA THR A 284 -11.84 -9.77 6.42
C THR A 284 -12.27 -8.55 7.22
N ALA A 285 -13.39 -8.67 7.91
CA ALA A 285 -13.84 -7.76 8.95
C ALA A 285 -13.64 -8.42 10.33
N VAL A 286 -13.04 -7.68 11.25
CA VAL A 286 -12.94 -8.06 12.67
C VAL A 286 -13.65 -7.03 13.54
N SER A 287 -14.34 -7.46 14.59
CA SER A 287 -14.90 -6.52 15.57
C SER A 287 -13.77 -5.90 16.38
N ARG A 288 -13.76 -4.58 16.52
CA ARG A 288 -12.79 -3.82 17.31
C ARG A 288 -12.88 -4.16 18.80
N ALA A 289 -14.07 -4.50 19.30
CA ALA A 289 -14.29 -4.81 20.70
C ALA A 289 -13.74 -6.20 21.09
N THR A 290 -13.96 -7.21 20.25
CA THR A 290 -13.63 -8.61 20.57
C THR A 290 -12.40 -9.14 19.82
N GLN A 291 -11.94 -8.40 18.81
CA GLN A 291 -10.89 -8.79 17.86
C GLN A 291 -11.21 -10.11 17.10
N GLN A 292 -12.47 -10.54 17.11
CA GLN A 292 -12.92 -11.74 16.40
C GLN A 292 -13.35 -11.41 14.97
N VAL A 293 -13.17 -12.38 14.06
CA VAL A 293 -13.68 -12.29 12.69
C VAL A 293 -15.21 -12.30 12.71
N VAL A 294 -15.81 -11.26 12.14
CA VAL A 294 -17.27 -11.09 12.02
C VAL A 294 -17.77 -11.21 10.58
N GLY A 295 -16.87 -11.08 9.60
CA GLY A 295 -17.15 -11.29 8.20
C GLY A 295 -15.89 -11.61 7.41
N SER A 296 -15.98 -12.51 6.44
CA SER A 296 -14.85 -12.91 5.61
C SER A 296 -15.34 -13.41 4.26
N VAL A 297 -14.83 -12.83 3.17
CA VAL A 297 -15.18 -13.25 1.80
C VAL A 297 -13.90 -13.54 1.02
N ALA A 298 -13.82 -14.73 0.44
CA ALA A 298 -12.70 -15.13 -0.41
C ALA A 298 -12.68 -14.32 -1.72
N ILE A 299 -11.50 -13.93 -2.15
CA ILE A 299 -11.27 -13.24 -3.42
C ILE A 299 -10.81 -14.29 -4.45
N PRO A 300 -11.52 -14.43 -5.58
CA PRO A 300 -11.13 -15.35 -6.64
C PRO A 300 -9.76 -15.02 -7.25
N GLY A 301 -9.08 -16.03 -7.78
CA GLY A 301 -7.85 -15.89 -8.55
C GLY A 301 -6.69 -16.77 -8.07
N ASP A 302 -5.67 -16.91 -8.91
CA ASP A 302 -4.48 -17.71 -8.62
C ASP A 302 -3.19 -17.03 -9.15
N PRO A 303 -2.51 -16.21 -8.33
CA PRO A 303 -2.93 -15.78 -7.00
C PRO A 303 -3.97 -14.66 -7.09
N ALA A 304 -4.99 -14.72 -6.24
CA ALA A 304 -5.93 -13.62 -6.08
C ALA A 304 -5.21 -12.35 -5.61
N PHE A 305 -4.40 -12.46 -4.55
CA PHE A 305 -3.65 -11.34 -3.98
C PHE A 305 -4.55 -10.13 -3.68
N ALA A 306 -5.53 -10.32 -2.79
CA ALA A 306 -6.53 -9.30 -2.41
C ALA A 306 -5.87 -7.96 -2.07
N ARG A 307 -6.24 -6.91 -2.80
CA ARG A 307 -5.64 -5.58 -2.70
C ARG A 307 -6.51 -4.51 -3.35
N GLY A 308 -6.41 -3.27 -2.86
CA GLY A 308 -7.41 -2.24 -3.12
C GLY A 308 -8.65 -2.55 -2.27
N LEU A 309 -9.12 -1.57 -1.52
CA LEU A 309 -10.28 -1.72 -0.65
C LEU A 309 -10.99 -0.39 -0.59
N ALA A 310 -12.28 -0.38 -0.91
CA ALA A 310 -13.11 0.79 -0.72
C ALA A 310 -14.49 0.41 -0.19
N HIS A 311 -14.98 1.20 0.75
CA HIS A 311 -16.34 1.09 1.25
C HIS A 311 -17.32 1.65 0.22
N VAL A 312 -18.38 0.89 -0.06
CA VAL A 312 -19.41 1.27 -1.04
C VAL A 312 -20.64 1.81 -0.30
N SER A 313 -21.24 0.99 0.54
CA SER A 313 -22.45 1.30 1.31
C SER A 313 -22.68 0.20 2.34
N GLU A 314 -23.22 0.52 3.52
CA GLU A 314 -23.52 -0.48 4.56
C GLU A 314 -22.33 -1.41 4.80
N ARG A 315 -22.47 -2.73 4.63
CA ARG A 315 -21.40 -3.73 4.75
C ARG A 315 -20.83 -4.17 3.40
N ARG A 316 -21.01 -3.36 2.35
CA ARG A 316 -20.53 -3.63 1.00
C ARG A 316 -19.22 -2.93 0.69
N PHE A 317 -18.34 -3.66 0.03
CA PHE A 317 -16.98 -3.23 -0.29
C PHE A 317 -16.61 -3.58 -1.72
N LEU A 318 -15.78 -2.76 -2.34
CA LEU A 318 -15.11 -3.05 -3.60
C LEU A 318 -13.66 -3.43 -3.32
N VAL A 319 -13.22 -4.57 -3.86
CA VAL A 319 -11.88 -5.13 -3.62
C VAL A 319 -11.26 -5.59 -4.92
N GLY A 320 -9.97 -5.36 -5.10
CA GLY A 320 -9.24 -5.77 -6.29
C GLY A 320 -8.40 -7.03 -6.11
N SER A 321 -7.88 -7.54 -7.24
CA SER A 321 -7.02 -8.73 -7.33
C SER A 321 -5.89 -8.57 -8.35
N GLN A 322 -5.04 -9.60 -8.43
CA GLN A 322 -3.96 -9.72 -9.41
C GLN A 322 -4.30 -10.63 -10.60
N GLU A 323 -4.68 -11.89 -10.38
CA GLU A 323 -4.85 -12.86 -11.47
C GLU A 323 -6.22 -13.54 -11.37
N PRO A 324 -7.26 -13.04 -12.07
CA PRO A 324 -7.25 -11.91 -13.00
C PRO A 324 -7.17 -10.55 -12.28
N ALA A 325 -6.79 -9.49 -13.00
CA ALA A 325 -6.98 -8.13 -12.51
C ALA A 325 -8.46 -7.78 -12.65
N ALA A 326 -9.18 -7.79 -11.53
CA ALA A 326 -10.63 -7.62 -11.46
C ALA A 326 -10.99 -6.79 -10.23
N LEU A 327 -12.25 -6.34 -10.18
CA LEU A 327 -12.88 -5.79 -8.98
C LEU A 327 -14.02 -6.71 -8.53
N TYR A 328 -14.16 -6.87 -7.23
CA TYR A 328 -15.17 -7.71 -6.60
C TYR A 328 -15.98 -6.86 -5.63
N GLU A 329 -17.29 -6.81 -5.85
CA GLU A 329 -18.22 -6.25 -4.87
C GLU A 329 -18.62 -7.35 -3.89
N LEU A 330 -18.35 -7.11 -2.60
CA LEU A 330 -18.54 -8.06 -1.52
C LEU A 330 -19.59 -7.55 -0.56
N ASP A 331 -20.34 -8.44 0.10
CA ASP A 331 -21.10 -8.15 1.30
C ASP A 331 -20.48 -8.91 2.47
N LEU A 332 -19.83 -8.18 3.38
CA LEU A 332 -19.18 -8.79 4.55
C LEU A 332 -20.19 -9.17 5.64
N GLY A 333 -21.39 -8.55 5.66
CA GLY A 333 -22.46 -8.91 6.57
C GLY A 333 -23.13 -10.23 6.20
N GLN A 334 -23.31 -10.46 4.91
CA GLN A 334 -23.85 -11.70 4.35
C GLN A 334 -22.76 -12.71 3.96
N GLN A 335 -21.48 -12.36 4.16
CA GLN A 335 -20.31 -13.16 3.83
C GLN A 335 -20.33 -13.75 2.41
N ARG A 336 -20.67 -12.92 1.42
CA ARG A 336 -20.74 -13.37 0.02
C ARG A 336 -20.14 -12.38 -0.97
N LEU A 337 -19.65 -12.92 -2.08
CA LEU A 337 -19.35 -12.18 -3.29
C LEU A 337 -20.68 -11.81 -3.98
N ILE A 338 -20.93 -10.52 -4.23
CA ILE A 338 -22.12 -10.03 -4.92
C ILE A 338 -21.90 -10.01 -6.42
N ARG A 339 -20.79 -9.41 -6.86
CA ARG A 339 -20.53 -9.13 -8.28
C ARG A 339 -19.04 -9.14 -8.57
N THR A 340 -18.69 -9.57 -9.78
CA THR A 340 -17.33 -9.49 -10.33
C THR A 340 -17.34 -8.55 -11.53
N HIS A 341 -16.33 -7.69 -11.61
CA HIS A 341 -16.09 -6.80 -12.73
C HIS A 341 -14.70 -7.07 -13.29
N ASP A 342 -14.65 -7.50 -14.56
CA ASP A 342 -13.39 -7.52 -15.30
C ASP A 342 -13.01 -6.09 -15.68
N ILE A 343 -11.78 -5.69 -15.37
CA ILE A 343 -11.26 -4.35 -15.67
C ILE A 343 -10.24 -4.34 -16.80
N GLY A 344 -10.05 -5.47 -17.50
CA GLY A 344 -9.11 -5.60 -18.60
C GLY A 344 -7.67 -5.37 -18.14
N GLY A 345 -7.05 -6.41 -17.58
CA GLY A 345 -5.72 -6.36 -17.01
C GLY A 345 -4.58 -6.73 -17.97
N MET A 346 -3.39 -6.18 -17.72
CA MET A 346 -2.14 -6.72 -18.25
C MET A 346 -1.71 -7.97 -17.47
N PRO A 347 -0.92 -8.89 -18.05
CA PRO A 347 -0.32 -9.98 -17.29
C PRO A 347 0.44 -9.45 -16.07
N ASN A 348 0.26 -10.11 -14.91
CA ASN A 348 0.85 -9.71 -13.62
C ASN A 348 0.42 -8.33 -13.08
N GLU A 349 -0.63 -7.74 -13.64
CA GLU A 349 -1.23 -6.53 -13.08
C GLU A 349 -1.92 -6.82 -11.76
N CYS A 350 -1.72 -5.97 -10.76
CA CYS A 350 -2.33 -6.07 -9.44
C CYS A 350 -2.97 -4.75 -9.07
N VAL A 351 -4.29 -4.77 -8.83
CA VAL A 351 -5.03 -3.62 -8.27
C VAL A 351 -4.40 -3.19 -6.95
N TYR A 352 -4.32 -1.89 -6.70
CA TYR A 352 -3.58 -1.33 -5.58
C TYR A 352 -4.44 -0.43 -4.69
N GLY A 353 -5.06 0.58 -5.30
CA GLY A 353 -5.94 1.56 -4.66
C GLY A 353 -7.26 1.65 -5.40
N ILE A 354 -8.33 1.90 -4.63
CA ILE A 354 -9.68 2.09 -5.13
C ILE A 354 -10.25 3.27 -4.35
N VAL A 355 -10.75 4.30 -5.03
CA VAL A 355 -11.38 5.44 -4.37
C VAL A 355 -12.60 5.90 -5.14
N ARG A 356 -13.67 6.23 -4.42
CA ARG A 356 -14.89 6.79 -5.00
C ARG A 356 -14.60 8.21 -5.48
N LEU A 357 -15.00 8.53 -6.70
CA LEU A 357 -14.87 9.88 -7.23
C LEU A 357 -16.10 10.73 -6.86
N PRO A 358 -15.92 12.00 -6.43
CA PRO A 358 -17.02 12.94 -6.23
C PRO A 358 -17.76 13.21 -7.54
N ALA A 359 -19.02 13.63 -7.44
CA ALA A 359 -19.82 13.98 -8.61
C ALA A 359 -19.22 15.10 -9.48
N ALA A 360 -18.33 15.94 -8.91
CA ALA A 360 -17.60 16.96 -9.64
C ALA A 360 -16.60 16.38 -10.66
N PHE A 361 -16.11 15.15 -10.45
CA PHE A 361 -15.28 14.45 -11.42
C PHE A 361 -16.19 13.75 -12.44
N GLY A 362 -16.23 14.28 -13.66
CA GLY A 362 -16.87 13.62 -14.80
C GLY A 362 -16.00 12.52 -15.40
N VAL A 363 -16.51 11.85 -16.45
CA VAL A 363 -15.68 10.98 -17.29
C VAL A 363 -14.63 11.86 -18.00
N PRO A 364 -13.32 11.59 -17.85
CA PRO A 364 -12.30 12.41 -18.49
C PRO A 364 -12.39 12.26 -20.01
N ALA A 365 -12.33 13.38 -20.74
CA ALA A 365 -12.23 13.37 -22.20
C ALA A 365 -10.87 12.80 -22.66
N ASN A 366 -9.82 13.07 -21.90
CA ASN A 366 -8.47 12.56 -22.10
C ASN A 366 -7.78 12.44 -20.73
N LEU A 367 -7.52 11.21 -20.28
CA LEU A 367 -6.80 10.97 -19.02
C LEU A 367 -5.30 10.85 -19.32
N GLN A 368 -4.51 11.78 -18.79
CA GLN A 368 -3.05 11.82 -18.92
C GLN A 368 -2.42 12.13 -17.55
N LEU A 369 -1.30 11.47 -17.23
CA LEU A 369 -0.62 11.54 -15.93
C LEU A 369 0.89 11.70 -16.08
#